data_AF-A0A5N5JLH1-F1
#
_entry.id   AF-A0A5N5JLH1-F1
#
_cell.length_a   1.000
_cell.length_b   1.000
_cell.length_c   1.000
_cell.angle_alpha   90.00
_cell.angle_beta   90.00
_cell.angle_gamma   90.00
#
_symmetry.space_group_name_H-M   'P 1'
#
loop_
_entity.id
_entity.type
_entity.pdbx_description
1 polymer ?
#
loop_
_entity_poly.entity_id
_entity_poly.type
_entity_poly.pdbx_seq_one_letter_code
_entity_poly.pdbx_strand_id
1 'polypeptide(L)'
;MASLTSGRRKKAINPLSPTGNLAQTTTPFTDQETGIQFQRFFGARTNFSFGIALPQDSSTSASFIGQLTFPLSDGNGNVVSSFRQAFDKDNNPPEVTGSFSLRPITQATSINATFLTYTFLCEGCLSAGLGLNAAAATAEMGWALAGRAVRNPGSPAGMLDFYDKGFGDFQANLEAARNARFDDGDEDSRDEASSSRRSRFDNDSSNGGKDSDNND
;
A
#
# COMPACT_ATOMS: atom_id res chain seq x y z
N MET A 1 -10.46 8.42 -2.92
CA MET A 1 -10.14 7.21 -2.13
C MET A 1 -9.83 6.07 -3.08
N ALA A 2 -8.80 5.28 -2.81
CA ALA A 2 -8.53 4.04 -3.53
C ALA A 2 -8.49 2.83 -2.58
N SER A 3 -8.87 1.66 -3.07
CA SER A 3 -8.81 0.39 -2.33
C SER A 3 -8.25 -0.71 -3.22
N LEU A 4 -7.52 -1.63 -2.61
CA LEU A 4 -7.03 -2.86 -3.20
C LEU A 4 -7.55 -4.03 -2.38
N THR A 5 -8.04 -5.06 -3.05
CA THR A 5 -8.53 -6.29 -2.43
C THR A 5 -7.81 -7.49 -3.01
N SER A 6 -7.46 -8.45 -2.16
CA SER A 6 -6.95 -9.76 -2.54
C SER A 6 -7.93 -10.81 -2.01
N GLY A 7 -8.26 -11.83 -2.80
CA GLY A 7 -9.12 -12.91 -2.32
C GLY A 7 -9.47 -13.96 -3.37
N ARG A 8 -9.69 -15.20 -2.90
CA ARG A 8 -10.37 -16.21 -3.72
C ARG A 8 -11.85 -15.89 -3.75
N ARG A 9 -12.48 -15.96 -4.94
CA ARG A 9 -13.94 -16.00 -5.03
C ARG A 9 -14.46 -17.10 -4.09
N LYS A 10 -15.13 -16.74 -2.99
CA LYS A 10 -16.05 -17.69 -2.36
C LYS A 10 -17.11 -17.95 -3.42
N LYS A 11 -17.25 -19.22 -3.84
CA LYS A 11 -18.16 -19.68 -4.89
C LYS A 11 -19.51 -18.96 -4.75
N ALA A 12 -19.75 -17.96 -5.60
CA ALA A 12 -21.01 -17.24 -5.60
C ALA A 12 -22.10 -18.22 -6.01
N ILE A 13 -23.20 -18.20 -5.26
CA ILE A 13 -24.47 -18.77 -5.70
C ILE A 13 -24.81 -18.01 -7.00
N ASN A 14 -24.80 -18.74 -8.12
CA ASN A 14 -24.94 -18.32 -9.52
C ASN A 14 -23.79 -17.49 -10.14
N PRO A 15 -23.09 -18.05 -11.15
CA PRO A 15 -22.13 -17.32 -11.96
C PRO A 15 -22.90 -16.55 -13.04
N LEU A 16 -23.19 -15.28 -12.79
CA LEU A 16 -23.18 -14.33 -13.89
C LEU A 16 -21.72 -13.98 -14.14
N SER A 17 -21.00 -14.88 -14.82
CA SER A 17 -19.81 -14.45 -15.55
C SER A 17 -20.30 -13.54 -16.67
N PRO A 18 -19.85 -12.28 -16.77
CA PRO A 18 -19.85 -11.62 -18.05
C PRO A 18 -18.81 -12.35 -18.90
N THR A 19 -19.26 -12.88 -20.02
CA THR A 19 -18.42 -13.33 -21.12
C THR A 19 -17.36 -12.27 -21.45
N GLY A 20 -16.08 -12.70 -21.44
CA GLY A 20 -15.04 -12.10 -22.27
C GLY A 20 -14.53 -10.71 -21.89
N ASN A 21 -13.76 -10.62 -20.83
CA ASN A 21 -12.54 -9.80 -20.82
C ASN A 21 -11.47 -10.64 -20.09
N LEU A 22 -10.33 -10.90 -20.73
CA LEU A 22 -9.17 -11.39 -20.01
C LEU A 22 -8.89 -10.36 -18.91
N ALA A 23 -8.86 -10.78 -17.64
CA ALA A 23 -8.42 -9.92 -16.56
C ALA A 23 -7.04 -9.37 -16.96
N GLN A 24 -6.89 -8.05 -17.01
CA GLN A 24 -5.62 -7.45 -17.41
C GLN A 24 -4.51 -7.99 -16.50
N THR A 25 -3.42 -8.46 -17.08
CA THR A 25 -2.28 -8.93 -16.29
C THR A 25 -1.33 -7.76 -16.05
N THR A 26 -0.73 -7.71 -14.86
CA THR A 26 0.33 -6.74 -14.57
C THR A 26 1.50 -6.89 -15.55
N THR A 27 2.16 -5.79 -15.89
CA THR A 27 3.36 -5.77 -16.74
C THR A 27 4.54 -5.12 -16.03
N PRO A 28 5.80 -5.40 -16.42
CA PRO A 28 6.97 -4.75 -15.83
C PRO A 28 6.86 -3.22 -15.86
N PHE A 29 7.23 -2.58 -14.74
CA PHE A 29 7.32 -1.14 -14.59
C PHE A 29 8.47 -0.79 -13.65
N THR A 30 9.28 0.19 -14.03
CA THR A 30 10.30 0.76 -13.16
C THR A 30 9.85 2.15 -12.72
N ASP A 31 9.70 2.32 -11.42
CA ASP A 31 9.50 3.62 -10.83
C ASP A 31 10.74 4.48 -11.07
N GLN A 32 10.56 5.64 -11.74
CA GLN A 32 11.69 6.46 -12.19
C GLN A 32 12.32 7.26 -11.05
N GLU A 33 11.58 7.49 -9.97
CA GLU A 33 12.04 8.28 -8.82
C GLU A 33 12.93 7.41 -7.92
N THR A 34 12.54 6.15 -7.72
CA THR A 34 13.20 5.23 -6.78
C THR A 34 13.98 4.10 -7.43
N GLY A 35 13.76 3.84 -8.72
CA GLY A 35 14.34 2.69 -9.42
C GLY A 35 13.70 1.34 -9.05
N ILE A 36 12.67 1.32 -8.19
CA ILE A 36 12.00 0.07 -7.79
C ILE A 36 11.32 -0.55 -9.01
N GLN A 37 11.57 -1.84 -9.20
CA GLN A 37 10.95 -2.63 -10.26
C GLN A 37 9.70 -3.31 -9.72
N PHE A 38 8.57 -3.04 -10.37
CA PHE A 38 7.25 -3.56 -10.06
C PHE A 38 6.71 -4.40 -11.23
N GLN A 39 5.80 -5.30 -10.92
CA GLN A 39 4.73 -5.67 -11.84
C GLN A 39 3.55 -4.75 -11.59
N ARG A 40 3.09 -4.03 -12.61
CA ARG A 40 2.08 -2.99 -12.47
C ARG A 40 0.84 -3.24 -13.31
N PHE A 41 -0.31 -3.06 -12.69
CA PHE A 41 -1.61 -2.91 -13.34
C PHE A 41 -1.89 -1.42 -13.57
N PHE A 42 -2.41 -1.07 -14.75
CA PHE A 42 -2.78 0.31 -15.08
C PHE A 42 -4.20 0.37 -15.68
N GLY A 43 -5.14 0.93 -14.93
CA GLY A 43 -6.50 1.18 -15.37
C GLY A 43 -6.57 2.42 -16.27
N ALA A 44 -6.38 2.24 -17.58
CA ALA A 44 -6.28 3.35 -18.54
C ALA A 44 -7.48 4.32 -18.57
N ARG A 45 -8.68 3.88 -18.13
CA ARG A 45 -9.87 4.74 -18.06
C ARG A 45 -9.95 5.57 -16.78
N THR A 46 -9.26 5.14 -15.72
CA THR A 46 -9.34 5.74 -14.39
C THR A 46 -8.02 6.37 -13.94
N ASN A 47 -6.93 6.13 -14.67
CA ASN A 47 -5.56 6.45 -14.27
C ASN A 47 -5.20 5.91 -12.88
N PHE A 48 -5.91 4.87 -12.43
CA PHE A 48 -5.53 4.10 -11.25
C PHE A 48 -4.42 3.12 -11.64
N SER A 49 -3.41 2.98 -10.80
CA SER A 49 -2.43 1.92 -10.93
C SER A 49 -2.09 1.29 -9.61
N PHE A 50 -1.78 -0.01 -9.68
CA PHE A 50 -1.18 -0.76 -8.58
C PHE A 50 0.07 -1.47 -9.07
N GLY A 51 1.21 -1.16 -8.44
CA GLY A 51 2.48 -1.87 -8.60
C GLY A 51 2.73 -2.79 -7.42
N ILE A 52 3.29 -3.98 -7.69
CA ILE A 52 3.73 -4.92 -6.67
C ILE A 52 5.15 -5.42 -6.93
N ALA A 53 5.98 -5.44 -5.90
CA ALA A 53 7.31 -6.03 -5.90
C ALA A 53 7.43 -7.00 -4.71
N LEU A 54 7.95 -8.19 -4.96
CA LEU A 54 8.09 -9.27 -3.99
C LEU A 54 9.58 -9.54 -3.71
N PRO A 55 9.89 -10.10 -2.53
CA PRO A 55 11.19 -10.70 -2.28
C PRO A 55 11.54 -11.74 -3.34
N GLN A 56 12.81 -11.81 -3.72
CA GLN A 56 13.28 -12.83 -4.66
C GLN A 56 12.95 -14.24 -4.18
N ASP A 57 13.18 -14.48 -2.89
CA ASP A 57 12.86 -15.72 -2.21
C ASP A 57 11.64 -15.51 -1.31
N SER A 58 10.52 -16.17 -1.61
CA SER A 58 9.30 -16.10 -0.78
C SER A 58 9.45 -16.73 0.60
N SER A 59 10.54 -17.43 0.90
CA SER A 59 10.82 -17.97 2.23
C SER A 59 11.49 -16.97 3.16
N THR A 60 12.08 -15.89 2.63
CA THR A 60 12.84 -14.93 3.45
C THR A 60 11.97 -13.83 4.04
N SER A 61 10.80 -13.57 3.45
CA SER A 61 9.91 -12.51 3.92
C SER A 61 8.45 -12.77 3.52
N ALA A 62 7.55 -12.50 4.45
CA ALA A 62 6.11 -12.46 4.23
C ALA A 62 5.61 -11.06 3.82
N SER A 63 6.52 -10.18 3.39
CA SER A 63 6.24 -8.79 3.07
C SER A 63 6.31 -8.52 1.56
N PHE A 64 5.64 -7.48 1.08
CA PHE A 64 5.78 -6.98 -0.30
C PHE A 64 5.79 -5.45 -0.33
N ILE A 65 6.39 -4.86 -1.35
CA ILE A 65 6.29 -3.42 -1.62
C ILE A 65 5.13 -3.20 -2.57
N GLY A 66 4.16 -2.37 -2.16
CA GLY A 66 3.03 -1.95 -2.98
C GLY A 66 3.15 -0.47 -3.35
N GLN A 67 2.72 -0.12 -4.56
CA GLN A 67 2.60 1.27 -4.99
C GLN A 67 1.19 1.50 -5.55
N LEU A 68 0.45 2.45 -4.98
CA LEU A 68 -0.85 2.90 -5.47
C LEU A 68 -0.69 4.30 -6.06
N THR A 69 -1.12 4.50 -7.31
CA THR A 69 -1.23 5.83 -7.90
C THR A 69 -2.65 6.06 -8.38
N PHE A 70 -3.24 7.20 -8.03
CA PHE A 70 -4.60 7.53 -8.46
C PHE A 70 -4.83 9.05 -8.53
N PRO A 71 -5.79 9.50 -9.34
CA PRO A 71 -6.11 10.92 -9.44
C PRO A 71 -6.68 11.49 -8.14
N LEU A 72 -6.29 12.72 -7.82
CA LEU A 72 -6.91 13.53 -6.78
C LEU A 72 -8.00 14.41 -7.37
N SER A 73 -9.07 14.62 -6.58
CA SER A 73 -10.20 15.49 -6.96
C SER A 73 -9.93 16.98 -6.73
N ASP A 74 -9.09 17.31 -5.76
CA ASP A 74 -8.96 18.65 -5.18
C ASP A 74 -7.52 19.02 -4.80
N GLY A 75 -6.52 18.21 -5.20
CA GLY A 75 -5.09 18.49 -5.00
C GLY A 75 -4.60 18.49 -3.54
N ASN A 76 -5.50 18.41 -2.56
CA ASN A 76 -5.19 18.33 -1.14
C ASN A 76 -5.25 16.86 -0.71
N GLY A 77 -4.10 16.21 -0.59
CA GLY A 77 -4.00 14.82 -0.17
C GLY A 77 -3.25 14.67 1.15
N ASN A 78 -3.75 13.79 2.01
CA ASN A 78 -2.95 13.11 3.03
C ASN A 78 -3.15 11.61 2.83
N VAL A 79 -2.14 10.81 3.15
CA VAL A 79 -2.28 9.36 3.12
C VAL A 79 -2.80 8.88 4.47
N VAL A 80 -3.96 8.22 4.45
CA VAL A 80 -4.44 7.37 5.54
C VAL A 80 -4.74 6.01 4.92
N SER A 81 -4.10 4.97 5.45
CA SER A 81 -4.24 3.59 4.98
C SER A 81 -4.78 2.71 6.10
N SER A 82 -5.65 1.76 5.78
CA SER A 82 -6.23 0.81 6.73
C SER A 82 -6.45 -0.55 6.05
N PHE A 83 -6.35 -1.63 6.82
CA PHE A 83 -6.80 -2.94 6.38
C PHE A 83 -8.27 -3.10 6.71
N ARG A 84 -9.05 -3.61 5.77
CA ARG A 84 -10.50 -3.77 5.95
C ARG A 84 -11.00 -5.06 5.36
N GLN A 85 -12.08 -5.59 5.93
CA GLN A 85 -12.72 -6.81 5.43
C GLN A 85 -14.22 -6.60 5.26
N ALA A 86 -14.71 -6.71 4.03
CA ALA A 86 -16.14 -6.71 3.75
C ALA A 86 -16.75 -8.07 4.09
N PHE A 87 -17.88 -8.06 4.81
CA PHE A 87 -18.66 -9.27 5.12
C PHE A 87 -19.92 -9.39 4.26
N ASP A 88 -20.40 -8.26 3.74
CA ASP A 88 -21.50 -8.15 2.80
C ASP A 88 -21.28 -6.93 1.88
N LYS A 89 -22.20 -6.71 0.95
CA LYS A 89 -22.09 -5.66 -0.08
C LYS A 89 -22.74 -4.32 0.32
N ASP A 90 -23.54 -4.31 1.39
CA ASP A 90 -24.41 -3.20 1.75
C ASP A 90 -23.83 -2.36 2.90
N ASN A 91 -22.89 -2.93 3.66
CA ASN A 91 -22.25 -2.29 4.81
C ASN A 91 -20.83 -1.81 4.51
N ASN A 92 -20.40 -0.77 5.26
CA ASN A 92 -19.04 -0.29 5.19
C ASN A 92 -18.06 -1.37 5.70
N PRO A 93 -16.99 -1.70 4.97
CA PRO A 93 -16.01 -2.68 5.44
C PRO A 93 -15.35 -2.20 6.75
N PRO A 94 -15.51 -2.92 7.88
CA PRO A 94 -14.82 -2.58 9.11
C PRO A 94 -13.31 -2.73 8.96
N GLU A 95 -12.57 -1.92 9.73
CA GLU A 95 -11.13 -2.08 9.90
C GLU A 95 -10.82 -3.43 10.56
N VAL A 96 -9.74 -4.07 10.10
CA VAL A 96 -9.20 -5.29 10.68
C VAL A 96 -7.73 -5.10 11.05
N THR A 97 -7.31 -5.76 12.12
CA THR A 97 -5.92 -5.79 12.58
C THR A 97 -5.45 -7.24 12.68
N GLY A 98 -4.13 -7.45 12.71
CA GLY A 98 -3.53 -8.78 12.77
C GLY A 98 -2.01 -8.71 12.79
N SER A 99 -1.36 -9.79 12.40
CA SER A 99 0.10 -9.87 12.25
C SER A 99 0.58 -9.27 10.92
N PHE A 100 -0.01 -8.15 10.51
CA PHE A 100 0.31 -7.43 9.28
C PHE A 100 0.29 -5.92 9.52
N SER A 101 1.14 -5.18 8.82
CA SER A 101 1.24 -3.71 8.93
C SER A 101 1.51 -3.06 7.57
N LEU A 102 1.07 -1.81 7.41
CA LEU A 102 1.49 -0.94 6.31
C LEU A 102 2.47 0.08 6.84
N ARG A 103 3.65 0.14 6.23
CA ARG A 103 4.65 1.14 6.51
C ARG A 103 4.90 1.97 5.27
N PRO A 104 4.54 3.27 5.26
CA PRO A 104 4.86 4.14 4.14
C PRO A 104 6.35 4.15 3.82
N ILE A 105 6.68 4.15 2.54
CA ILE A 105 8.02 4.47 2.03
C ILE A 105 7.93 5.94 1.60
N THR A 106 8.32 6.83 2.51
CA THR A 106 8.08 8.28 2.39
C THR A 106 8.73 8.87 1.14
N GLN A 107 9.96 8.45 0.81
CA GLN A 107 10.69 8.91 -0.37
C GLN A 107 10.03 8.48 -1.69
N ALA A 108 9.20 7.45 -1.66
CA ALA A 108 8.46 6.92 -2.80
C ALA A 108 6.97 7.32 -2.77
N THR A 109 6.57 8.21 -1.86
CA THR A 109 5.20 8.68 -1.68
C THR A 109 5.14 10.16 -2.03
N SER A 110 4.29 10.53 -2.99
CA SER A 110 4.19 11.89 -3.49
C SER A 110 2.74 12.31 -3.69
N ILE A 111 2.48 13.59 -3.44
CA ILE A 111 1.16 14.21 -3.57
C ILE A 111 1.36 15.49 -4.37
N ASN A 112 0.65 15.62 -5.49
CA ASN A 112 0.63 16.85 -6.27
C ASN A 112 -0.82 17.25 -6.58
N ALA A 113 -1.02 18.32 -7.36
CA ALA A 113 -2.36 18.84 -7.66
C ALA A 113 -3.27 17.83 -8.40
N THR A 114 -2.70 16.79 -9.01
CA THR A 114 -3.41 15.86 -9.91
C THR A 114 -3.38 14.41 -9.46
N PHE A 115 -2.31 13.96 -8.81
CA PHE A 115 -2.10 12.56 -8.43
C PHE A 115 -1.56 12.45 -7.01
N LEU A 116 -1.93 11.35 -6.38
CA LEU A 116 -1.28 10.82 -5.20
C LEU A 116 -0.65 9.48 -5.58
N THR A 117 0.65 9.35 -5.33
CA THR A 117 1.37 8.08 -5.33
C THR A 117 1.68 7.71 -3.89
N TYR A 118 1.22 6.55 -3.44
CA TYR A 118 1.47 6.01 -2.12
C TYR A 118 2.22 4.69 -2.27
N THR A 119 3.47 4.68 -1.83
CA THR A 119 4.31 3.48 -1.81
C THR A 119 4.49 3.03 -0.37
N PHE A 120 4.40 1.73 -0.14
CA PHE A 120 4.43 1.14 1.20
C PHE A 120 5.06 -0.24 1.20
N LEU A 121 5.69 -0.58 2.32
CA LEU A 121 5.95 -1.96 2.68
C LEU A 121 4.73 -2.53 3.41
N CYS A 122 4.17 -3.61 2.87
CA CYS A 122 3.12 -4.39 3.50
C CYS A 122 3.76 -5.57 4.23
N GLU A 123 4.03 -5.40 5.52
CA GLU A 123 4.70 -6.40 6.35
C GLU A 123 3.72 -7.50 6.75
N GLY A 124 4.11 -8.76 6.60
CA GLY A 124 3.25 -9.91 6.97
C GLY A 124 2.02 -10.10 6.07
N CYS A 125 1.95 -9.41 4.93
CA CYS A 125 0.79 -9.43 4.04
C CYS A 125 0.77 -10.59 3.02
N LEU A 126 1.88 -11.30 2.83
CA LEU A 126 1.97 -12.45 1.94
C LEU A 126 1.60 -13.75 2.68
N SER A 127 0.30 -13.94 2.93
CA SER A 127 -0.21 -15.19 3.48
C SER A 127 -1.45 -15.69 2.73
N ALA A 128 -1.62 -17.01 2.70
CA ALA A 128 -2.81 -17.62 2.10
C ALA A 128 -4.12 -17.17 2.79
N GLY A 129 -4.07 -16.85 4.10
CA GLY A 129 -5.20 -16.33 4.86
C GLY A 129 -5.67 -14.94 4.40
N LEU A 130 -4.75 -14.13 3.86
CA LEU A 130 -5.02 -12.81 3.27
C LEU A 130 -5.29 -12.87 1.77
N GLY A 131 -5.33 -14.07 1.19
CA GLY A 131 -5.58 -14.29 -0.24
C GLY A 131 -4.37 -14.07 -1.14
N LEU A 132 -3.23 -13.60 -0.61
CA LEU A 132 -2.02 -13.29 -1.37
C LEU A 132 -0.88 -14.23 -0.95
N ASN A 133 -0.79 -15.38 -1.62
CA ASN A 133 0.19 -16.40 -1.28
C ASN A 133 1.56 -16.09 -1.91
N ALA A 134 2.59 -15.95 -1.08
CA ALA A 134 3.97 -15.71 -1.50
C ALA A 134 4.49 -16.74 -2.52
N ALA A 135 4.02 -18.00 -2.47
CA ALA A 135 4.47 -19.08 -3.34
C ALA A 135 3.67 -19.19 -4.66
N ALA A 136 2.59 -18.44 -4.83
CA ALA A 136 1.79 -18.50 -6.06
C ALA A 136 2.49 -17.76 -7.21
N ALA A 137 2.32 -18.26 -8.46
CA ALA A 137 2.81 -17.57 -9.64
C ALA A 137 1.98 -16.32 -9.99
N THR A 138 0.68 -16.35 -9.68
CA THR A 138 -0.24 -15.24 -9.91
C THR A 138 -1.26 -15.10 -8.78
N ALA A 139 -1.84 -13.91 -8.63
CA ALA A 139 -3.00 -13.66 -7.76
C ALA A 139 -4.09 -12.85 -8.49
N GLU A 140 -5.36 -13.21 -8.28
CA GLU A 140 -6.51 -12.39 -8.67
C GLU A 140 -6.64 -11.25 -7.66
N MET A 141 -6.60 -10.02 -8.15
CA MET A 141 -6.65 -8.80 -7.35
C MET A 141 -7.82 -7.94 -7.83
N GLY A 142 -8.50 -7.30 -6.88
CA GLY A 142 -9.55 -6.32 -7.15
C GLY A 142 -9.07 -4.92 -6.80
N TRP A 143 -9.59 -3.92 -7.51
CA TRP A 143 -9.38 -2.51 -7.19
C TRP A 143 -10.69 -1.74 -7.22
N ALA A 144 -10.74 -0.64 -6.47
CA ALA A 144 -11.87 0.27 -6.44
C ALA A 144 -11.39 1.72 -6.24
N LEU A 145 -12.05 2.66 -6.92
CA LEU A 145 -11.75 4.09 -6.88
C LEU A 145 -13.04 4.90 -6.68
N ALA A 146 -13.02 5.79 -5.68
CA ALA A 146 -14.09 6.74 -5.39
C ALA A 146 -13.59 8.17 -5.50
N GLY A 147 -14.40 9.04 -6.11
CA GLY A 147 -14.18 10.49 -6.17
C GLY A 147 -14.84 11.22 -5.01
N ARG A 148 -15.68 10.54 -4.24
CA ARG A 148 -16.26 11.08 -3.00
C ARG A 148 -15.22 11.05 -1.89
N ALA A 149 -15.18 12.12 -1.10
CA ALA A 149 -14.30 12.22 0.06
C ALA A 149 -14.71 11.19 1.12
N VAL A 150 -13.70 10.61 1.80
CA VAL A 150 -13.92 9.73 2.94
C VAL A 150 -14.49 10.55 4.09
N ARG A 151 -15.53 10.05 4.76
CA ARG A 151 -16.01 10.67 6.02
C ARG A 151 -15.12 10.25 7.17
N ASN A 152 -14.79 11.19 8.06
CA ASN A 152 -13.79 11.01 9.13
C ASN A 152 -12.43 10.56 8.58
N PRO A 153 -11.82 11.31 7.64
CA PRO A 153 -10.65 10.86 6.89
C PRO A 153 -9.40 10.66 7.73
N GLY A 154 -9.31 11.23 8.94
CA GLY A 154 -8.21 10.97 9.89
C GLY A 154 -8.36 9.65 10.67
N SER A 155 -9.49 8.95 10.54
CA SER A 155 -9.72 7.66 11.19
C SER A 155 -9.42 6.52 10.21
N PRO A 156 -8.66 5.49 10.61
CA PRO A 156 -8.49 4.29 9.80
C PRO A 156 -9.80 3.51 9.62
N ALA A 157 -10.81 3.76 10.47
CA ALA A 157 -12.19 3.27 10.33
C ALA A 157 -13.15 4.27 9.66
N GLY A 158 -12.63 5.33 9.01
CA GLY A 158 -13.43 6.33 8.29
C GLY A 158 -14.46 5.71 7.33
N MET A 159 -15.61 6.36 7.15
CA MET A 159 -16.69 5.79 6.35
C MET A 159 -16.43 6.03 4.86
N LEU A 160 -16.34 4.92 4.14
CA LEU A 160 -16.11 4.81 2.70
C LEU A 160 -17.47 4.77 1.99
N ASP A 161 -17.75 5.75 1.15
CA ASP A 161 -18.86 5.64 0.20
C ASP A 161 -18.53 4.62 -0.88
N PHE A 162 -19.56 4.15 -1.58
CA PHE A 162 -19.37 3.29 -2.75
C PHE A 162 -18.46 3.96 -3.78
N TYR A 163 -17.57 3.14 -4.35
CA TYR A 163 -16.73 3.55 -5.47
C TYR A 163 -17.60 4.00 -6.65
N ASP A 164 -17.24 5.12 -7.25
CA ASP A 164 -18.00 5.75 -8.34
C ASP A 164 -17.11 6.22 -9.51
N LYS A 165 -15.79 6.02 -9.42
CA LYS A 165 -14.84 6.33 -10.50
C LYS A 165 -14.34 5.09 -11.23
N GLY A 166 -14.42 3.93 -10.61
CA GLY A 166 -14.19 2.65 -11.27
C GLY A 166 -13.84 1.54 -10.29
N PHE A 167 -13.96 0.32 -10.77
CA PHE A 167 -13.60 -0.90 -10.05
C PHE A 167 -13.37 -2.01 -11.06
N GLY A 168 -12.75 -3.10 -10.62
CA GLY A 168 -12.62 -4.30 -11.43
C GLY A 168 -11.54 -5.23 -10.89
N ASP A 169 -11.32 -6.31 -11.63
CA ASP A 169 -10.33 -7.32 -11.31
C ASP A 169 -9.17 -7.28 -12.31
N PHE A 170 -7.98 -7.66 -11.84
CA PHE A 170 -6.78 -7.86 -12.64
C PHE A 170 -5.99 -9.06 -12.09
N GLN A 171 -5.09 -9.61 -12.91
CA GLN A 171 -4.21 -10.69 -12.49
C GLN A 171 -2.81 -10.12 -12.20
N ALA A 172 -2.38 -10.20 -10.95
CA ALA A 172 -0.99 -9.91 -10.58
C ALA A 172 -0.09 -11.09 -10.96
N ASN A 173 0.97 -10.82 -11.73
CA ASN A 173 2.03 -11.77 -12.01
C ASN A 173 3.06 -11.72 -10.87
N LEU A 174 2.89 -12.58 -9.87
CA LEU A 174 3.72 -12.59 -8.67
C LEU A 174 5.10 -13.20 -8.93
N GLU A 175 5.19 -14.16 -9.85
CA GLU A 175 6.48 -14.75 -10.24
C GLU A 175 7.40 -13.70 -10.85
N ALA A 176 6.90 -12.89 -11.78
CA ALA A 176 7.67 -11.80 -12.39
C ALA A 176 7.81 -10.56 -11.50
N ALA A 177 7.12 -10.50 -10.35
CA ALA A 177 7.24 -9.43 -9.37
C ALA A 177 8.37 -9.68 -8.37
N ARG A 178 8.95 -10.89 -8.34
CA ARG A 178 10.10 -11.22 -7.51
C ARG A 178 11.31 -10.41 -7.96
N ASN A 179 11.94 -9.73 -7.01
CA ASN A 179 13.04 -8.81 -7.28
C ASN A 179 14.19 -9.06 -6.31
N ALA A 180 15.39 -9.29 -6.85
CA ALA A 180 16.62 -9.45 -6.07
C ALA A 180 16.98 -8.19 -5.24
N ARG A 181 16.49 -7.02 -5.65
CA ARG A 181 16.67 -5.74 -4.93
C ARG A 181 15.54 -5.41 -3.97
N PHE A 182 14.71 -6.38 -3.63
CA PHE A 182 13.64 -6.16 -2.65
C PHE A 182 14.20 -5.63 -1.32
N ASP A 183 15.31 -6.22 -0.87
CA ASP A 183 15.97 -5.83 0.38
C ASP A 183 16.65 -4.45 0.30
N ASP A 184 17.10 -4.03 -0.90
CA ASP A 184 17.67 -2.68 -1.12
C ASP A 184 16.62 -1.58 -0.90
N GLY A 185 15.38 -1.82 -1.33
CA GLY A 185 14.25 -0.93 -1.08
C GLY A 185 13.77 -0.94 0.38
N ASP A 186 14.06 -2.04 1.09
CA ASP A 186 13.79 -2.16 2.52
C ASP A 186 14.78 -1.34 3.36
N GLU A 187 16.06 -1.23 2.99
CA GLU A 187 17.07 -0.47 3.76
C GLU A 187 16.74 1.02 3.89
N ASP A 188 16.39 1.68 2.78
CA ASP A 188 15.95 3.08 2.79
C ASP A 188 14.71 3.29 3.69
N SER A 189 13.84 2.28 3.70
CA SER A 189 12.65 2.27 4.54
C SER A 189 12.96 1.96 6.03
N ARG A 190 14.06 1.27 6.34
CA ARG A 190 14.52 0.92 7.70
C ARG A 190 15.24 2.09 8.38
N ASP A 191 15.93 2.94 7.64
CA ASP A 191 16.67 4.09 8.17
C ASP A 191 15.74 5.18 8.75
N GLU A 192 14.57 5.39 8.15
CA GLU A 192 13.53 6.29 8.70
C GLU A 192 12.98 5.80 10.05
N ALA A 193 12.77 4.48 10.22
CA ALA A 193 12.29 3.91 11.48
C ALA A 193 13.34 3.97 12.60
N SER A 194 14.63 4.01 12.25
CA SER A 194 15.75 4.22 13.16
C SER A 194 15.88 5.71 13.54
N SER A 195 15.75 6.60 12.56
CA SER A 195 15.79 8.06 12.75
C SER A 195 14.63 8.55 13.64
N SER A 196 13.41 8.06 13.41
CA SER A 196 12.23 8.40 14.24
C SER A 196 12.27 7.84 15.66
N ARG A 197 13.09 6.80 15.91
CA ARG A 197 13.35 6.25 17.26
C ARG A 197 14.43 7.02 18.00
N ARG A 198 15.41 7.58 17.28
CA ARG A 198 16.46 8.43 17.87
C ARG A 198 15.91 9.81 18.26
N SER A 199 14.95 10.35 17.52
CA SER A 199 14.34 11.66 17.86
C SER A 199 13.42 11.64 19.09
N ARG A 200 13.12 10.47 19.69
CA ARG A 200 12.26 10.32 20.88
C ARG A 200 13.05 10.17 22.19
N PHE A 201 14.38 10.21 22.16
CA PHE A 201 15.25 10.08 23.32
C PHE A 201 16.32 11.18 23.37
N ASP A 202 15.94 12.44 23.17
CA ASP A 202 16.76 13.59 23.57
C ASP A 202 15.83 14.69 24.08
N ASN A 203 15.28 14.47 25.27
CA ASN A 203 14.75 15.54 26.09
C ASN A 203 15.15 15.27 27.54
N ASP A 204 16.44 15.48 27.83
CA ASP A 204 16.86 15.69 29.22
C ASP A 204 17.20 17.17 29.43
N SER A 205 16.29 17.82 30.14
CA SER A 205 16.47 19.14 30.70
C SER A 205 17.39 19.01 31.92
N SER A 206 18.63 19.47 31.80
CA SER A 206 19.48 19.75 32.95
C SER A 206 19.75 21.25 33.03
N ASN A 207 18.90 21.92 33.81
CA ASN A 207 19.11 23.26 34.34
C ASN A 207 20.04 23.18 35.57
N GLY A 208 21.08 24.01 35.63
CA GLY A 208 21.74 24.39 36.87
C GLY A 208 23.26 24.18 36.89
N GLY A 209 24.01 25.29 36.96
CA GLY A 209 25.42 25.30 37.31
C GLY A 209 26.21 26.44 36.67
N LYS A 210 26.02 27.67 37.14
CA LYS A 210 27.01 28.74 36.96
C LYS A 210 28.04 28.56 38.07
N ASP A 211 29.24 28.10 37.72
CA ASP A 211 30.43 28.36 38.52
C ASP A 211 31.47 29.03 37.63
N SER A 212 32.06 30.08 38.18
CA SER A 212 32.89 31.05 37.49
C SER A 212 34.35 30.59 37.53
N ASP A 213 34.98 30.42 36.37
CA ASP A 213 36.42 30.25 36.27
C ASP A 213 37.10 31.62 36.43
N ASN A 214 37.83 31.78 37.53
CA ASN A 214 38.93 32.73 37.62
C ASN A 214 40.11 32.17 36.81
N ASN A 215 40.58 32.93 35.83
CA ASN A 215 41.98 32.88 35.38
C ASN A 215 42.38 34.30 34.94
N ASP A 216 43.32 34.84 35.71
CA ASP A 216 44.25 35.97 35.50
C ASP A 216 43.76 37.32 34.95
#